data_AF-A0A950TWX1-F1
#
_entry.id   AF-A0A950TWX1-F1
#
_cell.length_a   1.000
_cell.length_b   1.000
_cell.length_c   1.000
_cell.angle_alpha   90.00
_cell.angle_beta   90.00
_cell.angle_gamma   90.00
#
_symmetry.space_group_name_H-M   'P 1'
#
loop_
_entity.id
_entity.type
_entity.pdbx_description
1 polymer ?
#
loop_
_entity_poly.entity_id
_entity_poly.type
_entity_poly.pdbx_seq_one_letter_code
_entity_poly.pdbx_strand_id
1 'polypeptide(L)'
;FHLHFTPTSASWLNMVERFFAEITRKRIRRGVFSSVAELKDAIMAYLENYNANPKPFVWTKSAGEILEKVARARQALESQH
;
A
#
# COMPACT_ATOMS: atom_id res chain seq x y z
N PHE A 1 17.90 1.53 -16.66
CA PHE A 1 16.98 1.83 -15.55
C PHE A 1 15.82 2.67 -16.09
N HIS A 2 14.57 2.27 -15.86
CA HIS A 2 13.39 3.04 -16.28
C HIS A 2 12.62 3.45 -15.02
N LEU A 3 12.44 4.76 -14.80
CA LEU A 3 11.58 5.23 -13.73
C LEU A 3 10.12 5.04 -14.13
N HIS A 4 9.34 4.38 -13.29
CA HIS A 4 7.89 4.31 -13.42
C HIS A 4 7.28 5.26 -12.40
N PHE A 5 6.60 6.30 -12.88
CA PHE A 5 5.88 7.22 -12.02
C PHE A 5 4.48 6.71 -11.75
N THR A 6 4.04 6.81 -10.49
CA THR A 6 2.64 6.55 -10.14
C THR A 6 1.81 7.74 -10.64
N PRO A 7 0.79 7.55 -11.48
CA PRO A 7 -0.07 8.64 -11.93
C PRO A 7 -0.74 9.37 -10.75
N THR A 8 -1.07 10.65 -10.95
CA THR A 8 -1.86 11.42 -9.98
C THR A 8 -3.13 10.66 -9.61
N SER A 9 -3.46 10.62 -8.31
CA SER A 9 -4.60 9.90 -7.75
C SER A 9 -4.52 8.37 -7.85
N ALA A 10 -3.36 7.80 -8.17
CA ALA A 10 -3.14 6.34 -8.22
C ALA A 10 -2.27 5.81 -7.07
N SER A 11 -2.28 6.48 -5.90
CA SER A 11 -1.52 6.09 -4.71
C SER A 11 -1.75 4.64 -4.25
N TRP A 12 -2.91 4.07 -4.56
CA TRP A 12 -3.22 2.66 -4.33
C TRP A 12 -2.28 1.68 -5.06
N LEU A 13 -1.59 2.11 -6.13
CA LEU A 13 -0.55 1.35 -6.83
C LEU A 13 0.83 1.45 -6.16
N ASN A 14 1.03 2.42 -5.25
CA ASN A 14 2.31 2.68 -4.64
C ASN A 14 2.64 1.66 -3.53
N MET A 15 3.63 0.81 -3.79
CA MET A 15 4.01 -0.25 -2.85
C MET A 15 4.60 0.27 -1.55
N VAL A 16 5.29 1.42 -1.60
CA VAL A 16 5.88 2.06 -0.42
C VAL A 16 4.76 2.50 0.53
N GLU A 17 3.68 3.07 0.01
CA GLU A 17 2.52 3.47 0.81
C GLU A 17 1.81 2.26 1.42
N ARG A 18 1.68 1.16 0.67
CA ARG A 18 1.12 -0.09 1.21
C ARG A 18 1.96 -0.64 2.36
N PHE A 19 3.28 -0.59 2.24
CA PHE A 19 4.19 -1.00 3.31
C PHE A 19 4.01 -0.13 4.57
N PHE A 20 3.96 1.20 4.43
CA PHE A 20 3.75 2.09 5.58
C PHE A 20 2.40 1.87 6.27
N ALA A 21 1.34 1.62 5.51
CA ALA A 21 0.04 1.27 6.08
C ALA A 21 0.10 -0.05 6.89
N GLU A 22 0.90 -1.01 6.45
CA GLU A 22 1.05 -2.31 7.10
C GLU A 22 1.80 -2.22 8.43
N ILE A 23 2.99 -1.61 8.47
CA ILE A 23 3.75 -1.40 9.71
C ILE A 23 2.97 -0.54 10.71
N THR A 24 2.24 0.46 10.21
CA THR A 24 1.37 1.29 11.06
C THR A 24 0.31 0.44 11.77
N ARG A 25 -0.36 -0.46 11.05
CA ARG A 25 -1.40 -1.33 11.60
C ARG A 25 -0.85 -2.43 12.50
N LYS A 26 0.27 -3.04 12.11
CA LYS A 26 0.80 -4.25 12.78
C LYS A 26 1.68 -3.93 13.98
N ARG A 27 2.45 -2.84 13.95
CA ARG A 27 3.42 -2.50 14.99
C ARG A 27 3.11 -1.19 15.69
N ILE A 28 2.94 -0.10 14.95
CA ILE A 28 2.91 1.25 15.54
C ILE A 28 1.63 1.47 16.36
N ARG A 29 0.44 1.23 15.78
CA ARG A 29 -0.85 1.46 16.49
C ARG A 29 -1.13 0.49 17.64
N ARG A 30 -0.37 -0.60 17.75
CA ARG A 30 -0.50 -1.60 18.81
C ARG A 30 0.52 -1.42 19.93
N GLY A 31 1.53 -0.58 19.72
CA GLY A 31 2.54 -0.28 20.72
C GLY A 31 2.18 0.96 21.53
N VAL A 32 2.63 0.98 22.77
CA VAL A 32 2.74 2.20 23.58
C VAL A 32 4.25 2.44 23.72
N PHE A 33 4.70 3.64 23.37
CA PHE A 33 6.12 3.99 23.39
C PHE A 33 6.34 5.16 24.34
N SER A 34 7.26 4.99 25.27
CA SER A 34 7.68 5.98 26.26
C SER A 34 8.71 6.97 25.71
N SER A 35 9.36 6.64 24.59
CA SER A 35 10.35 7.50 23.95
C SER A 35 10.41 7.29 22.43
N VAL A 36 11.03 8.24 21.73
CA VAL A 36 11.32 8.12 20.30
C VAL A 36 12.33 7.01 20.02
N ALA A 37 13.27 6.76 20.93
CA ALA A 37 14.24 5.67 20.80
C ALA A 37 13.52 4.31 20.78
N GLU A 38 12.60 4.10 21.72
CA GLU A 38 11.80 2.87 21.80
C GLU A 38 10.95 2.65 20.53
N LEU A 39 10.37 3.72 19.97
CA LEU A 39 9.66 3.64 18.69
C LEU A 39 10.59 3.23 17.54
N LYS A 40 11.81 3.79 17.48
CA LYS A 40 12.80 3.44 16.45
C LYS A 40 13.19 1.96 16.53
N ASP A 41 13.49 1.47 17.73
CA ASP A 41 13.85 0.06 17.94
C ASP A 41 12.71 -0.87 17.54
N ALA A 42 11.47 -0.49 17.87
CA ALA A 42 10.28 -1.22 17.48
C ALA A 42 10.07 -1.27 15.96
N ILE A 43 10.43 -0.20 15.23
CA ILE A 43 10.38 -0.16 13.76
C ILE A 43 11.50 -1.02 13.17
N MET A 44 12.72 -0.93 13.68
CA MET A 44 13.87 -1.71 13.19
C MET A 44 13.64 -3.22 13.37
N ALA A 45 13.18 -3.64 14.54
CA ALA A 45 12.84 -5.05 14.79
C ALA A 45 11.72 -5.55 13.86
N TYR A 46 10.73 -4.70 13.55
CA TYR A 46 9.70 -5.05 12.56
C TYR A 46 10.29 -5.24 11.17
N LEU A 47 11.21 -4.34 10.75
CA LEU A 47 11.86 -4.43 9.44
C LEU A 47 12.70 -5.70 9.31
N GLU A 48 13.50 -6.04 10.32
CA GLU A 48 14.30 -7.27 10.34
C GLU A 48 13.43 -8.51 10.18
N ASN A 49 12.36 -8.62 10.99
CA ASN A 49 11.43 -9.74 10.89
C ASN A 49 10.67 -9.79 9.55
N TYR A 50 10.24 -8.64 9.04
CA TYR A 50 9.53 -8.56 7.75
C TYR A 50 10.46 -8.99 6.59
N ASN A 51 11.72 -8.56 6.63
CA ASN A 51 12.71 -8.85 5.59
C ASN A 51 13.27 -10.27 5.66
N ALA A 52 13.21 -10.94 6.82
CA ALA A 52 13.62 -12.34 6.96
C ALA A 52 12.74 -13.30 6.14
N ASN A 53 11.46 -12.96 5.93
CA ASN A 53 10.55 -13.71 5.07
C ASN A 53 9.59 -12.75 4.35
N PRO A 54 10.07 -12.04 3.31
CA PRO A 54 9.30 -11.00 2.67
C PRO A 54 8.12 -11.65 1.93
N LYS A 55 6.92 -11.13 2.16
CA LYS A 55 5.73 -11.54 1.41
C LYS A 55 5.51 -10.56 0.27
N PRO A 56 5.66 -10.98 -0.99
CA PRO A 56 5.38 -10.11 -2.12
C PRO A 56 3.93 -9.67 -2.07
N PHE A 57 3.69 -8.39 -2.37
CA PHE A 57 2.34 -7.91 -2.59
C PHE A 57 1.84 -8.43 -3.93
N VAL A 58 0.88 -9.36 -3.90
CA VAL A 58 0.26 -9.91 -5.10
C VAL A 58 -0.99 -9.09 -5.43
N TRP A 59 -1.05 -8.58 -6.66
CA TRP A 59 -2.27 -7.98 -7.20
C TRP A 59 -3.28 -9.10 -7.50
N THR A 60 -4.46 -9.03 -6.89
CA THR A 60 -5.50 -10.04 -7.06
C THR A 60 -6.40 -9.78 -8.27
N LYS A 61 -6.31 -8.58 -8.86
CA LYS A 61 -7.08 -8.16 -10.02
C LYS A 61 -6.16 -7.92 -11.20
N SER A 62 -6.52 -8.49 -12.33
CA SER A 62 -5.84 -8.26 -13.59
C SER A 62 -6.07 -6.84 -14.10
N ALA A 63 -5.17 -6.35 -14.96
CA ALA A 63 -5.35 -5.05 -15.61
C ALA A 63 -6.66 -4.99 -16.41
N GLY A 64 -7.04 -6.10 -17.08
CA GLY A 64 -8.29 -6.21 -17.82
C GLY A 64 -9.53 -6.00 -16.94
N GLU A 65 -9.61 -6.71 -15.81
CA GLU A 65 -10.72 -6.54 -14.85
C GLU A 65 -10.83 -5.11 -14.32
N ILE A 66 -9.68 -4.44 -14.09
CA ILE A 66 -9.65 -3.05 -13.64
C ILE A 66 -10.19 -2.13 -14.74
N LEU A 67 -9.73 -2.29 -15.98
CA LEU A 67 -10.16 -1.48 -17.12
C LEU A 67 -11.66 -1.65 -17.41
N GLU A 68 -12.17 -2.87 -17.36
CA GLU A 68 -13.60 -3.14 -17.50
C GLU A 68 -14.43 -2.45 -16.41
N LYS A 69 -13.97 -2.49 -15.16
CA LYS A 69 -14.65 -1.81 -14.05
C LYS A 69 -14.67 -0.30 -14.25
N VAL A 70 -13.57 0.28 -14.75
CA VAL A 70 -13.49 1.71 -15.08
C VAL A 70 -14.46 2.06 -16.21
N ALA A 71 -14.52 1.25 -17.27
CA ALA A 71 -15.45 1.47 -18.38
C ALA A 71 -16.91 1.47 -17.93
N ARG A 72 -17.31 0.47 -17.10
CA ARG A 72 -18.67 0.42 -16.52
C ARG A 72 -18.99 1.65 -15.67
N ALA A 73 -18.04 2.10 -14.85
CA ALA A 73 -18.22 3.29 -14.02
C ALA A 73 -18.42 4.57 -14.85
N ARG A 74 -17.67 4.71 -15.96
CA ARG A 74 -17.83 5.84 -16.88
C ARG A 74 -19.20 5.85 -17.57
N GLN A 75 -19.65 4.72 -18.08
CA GLN A 75 -20.97 4.60 -18.72
C GLN A 75 -22.11 4.97 -17.75
N ALA A 76 -22.04 4.51 -16.50
CA ALA A 76 -23.03 4.86 -15.48
C ALA A 76 -23.05 6.37 -15.21
N LEU A 77 -21.89 7.02 -15.16
CA LEU A 77 -21.77 8.47 -14.95
C LEU A 77 -22.36 9.26 -16.14
N GLU A 78 -22.09 8.81 -17.36
CA GLU A 78 -22.62 9.45 -18.58
C GLU A 78 -24.14 9.31 -18.70
N SER A 79 -24.72 8.18 -18.27
CA SER A 79 -26.17 7.95 -18.29
C SER A 79 -26.95 8.74 -17.23
N GLN A 80 -26.27 9.39 -16.28
CA GLN A 80 -26.89 10.27 -15.28
C GLN A 80 -27.06 11.72 -15.74
N HIS A 81 -26.54 12.06 -16.92
CA HIS A 81 -26.73 13.36 -17.58
C HIS A 81 -27.75 13.22 -18.72
#